data_AF-A0A2M7NKZ2-F1
#
_entry.id   AF-A0A2M7NKZ2-F1
#
_cell.length_a   1.000
_cell.length_b   1.000
_cell.length_c   1.000
_cell.angle_alpha   90.00
_cell.angle_beta   90.00
_cell.angle_gamma   90.00
#
_symmetry.space_group_name_H-M   'P 1'
#
loop_
_entity.id
_entity.type
_entity.pdbx_description
1 polymer ?
#
loop_
_entity_poly.entity_id
_entity_poly.type
_entity_poly.pdbx_seq_one_letter_code
_entity_poly.pdbx_strand_id
1 'polypeptide(L)'
;MHPLEDESIIIRKIDLDNFEKELENLFPFVSSLFEQNFLYTPISLESFKEKYLPIKPLINADYVLIAEHEKNNKTEIVGFIFCYPNLYSSIYSQDEKQLICKTIGRNQDDFYKGLGDT
;
A
#
# COMPACT_ATOMS: atom_id res chain seq x y z
N MET A 1 -22.80 19.89 -21.24
CA MET A 1 -21.52 20.28 -20.61
C MET A 1 -21.32 19.32 -19.45
N HIS A 2 -20.51 18.26 -19.65
CA HIS A 2 -20.28 17.22 -18.64
C HIS A 2 -18.99 17.57 -17.88
N PRO A 3 -19.02 17.77 -16.55
CA PRO A 3 -17.81 17.84 -15.74
C PRO A 3 -17.43 16.40 -15.38
N LEU A 4 -16.64 15.73 -16.21
CA LEU A 4 -16.13 14.36 -15.96
C LEU A 4 -14.62 14.25 -16.23
N GLU A 5 -13.89 15.37 -16.33
CA GLU A 5 -12.50 15.35 -16.78
C GLU A 5 -11.48 14.99 -15.69
N ASP A 6 -11.87 14.90 -14.41
CA ASP A 6 -10.91 14.75 -13.27
C ASP A 6 -11.13 13.52 -12.37
N GLU A 7 -11.79 12.45 -12.84
CA GLU A 7 -11.89 11.18 -12.07
C GLU A 7 -10.92 10.13 -12.66
N SER A 8 -9.64 10.27 -12.36
CA SER A 8 -8.61 9.31 -12.79
C SER A 8 -7.98 8.58 -11.61
N ILE A 9 -7.69 7.29 -11.81
CA ILE A 9 -6.92 6.49 -10.87
C ILE A 9 -5.46 6.52 -11.31
N ILE A 10 -4.58 6.95 -10.42
CA ILE A 10 -3.13 6.98 -10.62
C ILE A 10 -2.50 5.90 -9.76
N ILE A 11 -1.65 5.06 -10.37
CA ILE A 11 -0.83 4.11 -9.64
C ILE A 11 0.57 4.69 -9.55
N ARG A 12 1.04 4.93 -8.32
CA ARG A 12 2.38 5.45 -8.06
C ARG A 12 3.15 4.56 -7.11
N LYS A 13 4.47 4.70 -7.13
CA LYS A 13 5.36 4.11 -6.13
C LYS A 13 5.26 4.89 -4.83
N ILE A 14 5.56 4.23 -3.72
CA ILE A 14 5.75 4.91 -2.44
C ILE A 14 6.91 5.90 -2.52
N ASP A 15 6.76 7.07 -1.91
CA ASP A 15 7.83 8.05 -1.78
C ASP A 15 8.69 7.71 -0.55
N LEU A 16 9.89 7.18 -0.78
CA LEU A 16 10.82 6.85 0.29
C LEU A 16 11.51 8.08 0.88
N ASP A 17 11.57 9.21 0.19
CA ASP A 17 12.14 10.44 0.75
C ASP A 17 11.18 11.05 1.79
N ASN A 18 9.87 10.91 1.57
CA ASN A 18 8.81 11.33 2.51
C ASN A 18 8.12 10.16 3.23
N PHE A 19 8.86 9.08 3.50
CA PHE A 19 8.30 7.81 3.97
C PHE A 19 7.42 7.90 5.23
N GLU A 20 7.79 8.72 6.22
CA GLU A 20 6.94 8.90 7.41
C GLU A 20 5.57 9.48 7.03
N LYS A 21 5.55 10.44 6.11
CA LYS A 21 4.30 11.03 5.62
C LYS A 21 3.47 10.03 4.82
N GLU A 22 4.13 9.19 4.02
CA GLU A 22 3.46 8.08 3.33
C GLU A 22 2.79 7.12 4.32
N LEU A 23 3.45 6.79 5.44
CA LEU A 23 2.86 5.95 6.48
C LEU A 23 1.62 6.59 7.12
N GLU A 24 1.67 7.91 7.40
CA GLU A 24 0.50 8.65 7.90
C GLU A 24 -0.66 8.61 6.91
N ASN A 25 -0.39 8.80 5.62
CA ASN A 25 -1.41 8.82 4.57
C ASN A 25 -1.99 7.42 4.33
N LEU A 26 -1.17 6.37 4.40
CA LEU A 26 -1.59 4.98 4.22
C LEU A 26 -2.37 4.42 5.40
N PHE A 27 -2.07 4.86 6.63
CA PHE A 27 -2.61 4.27 7.86
C PHE A 27 -4.15 4.15 7.88
N PRO A 28 -4.95 5.18 7.49
CA PRO A 28 -6.41 5.04 7.45
C PRO A 28 -6.87 3.93 6.50
N PHE A 29 -6.30 3.88 5.29
CA PHE A 29 -6.65 2.89 4.29
C PHE A 29 -6.25 1.48 4.74
N VAL A 30 -4.98 1.30 5.15
CA VAL A 30 -4.48 0.01 5.64
C VAL A 30 -5.30 -0.47 6.83
N SER A 31 -5.63 0.40 7.80
CA SER A 31 -6.46 0.03 8.93
C SER A 31 -7.82 -0.49 8.49
N SER A 32 -8.49 0.20 7.54
CA SER A 32 -9.78 -0.23 7.00
C SER A 32 -9.75 -1.59 6.30
N LEU A 33 -8.64 -1.95 5.66
CA LEU A 33 -8.46 -3.28 5.04
C LEU A 33 -8.45 -4.40 6.07
N PHE A 34 -7.91 -4.15 7.27
CA PHE A 34 -7.78 -5.16 8.32
C PHE A 34 -8.91 -5.16 9.33
N GLU A 35 -9.72 -4.09 9.43
CA GLU A 35 -10.88 -4.03 10.35
C GLU A 35 -11.87 -5.20 10.15
N GLN A 36 -11.98 -5.74 8.93
CA GLN A 36 -12.85 -6.88 8.65
C GLN A 36 -12.22 -8.24 9.00
N ASN A 37 -10.93 -8.28 9.33
CA ASN A 37 -10.24 -9.51 9.70
C ASN A 37 -10.50 -9.85 11.16
N PHE A 38 -11.13 -11.00 11.41
CA PHE A 38 -11.49 -11.47 12.75
C PHE A 38 -10.33 -11.48 13.77
N LEU A 39 -9.10 -11.71 13.30
CA LEU A 39 -7.89 -11.76 14.14
C LEU A 39 -7.14 -10.42 14.23
N TYR A 40 -7.68 -9.34 13.66
CA TYR A 40 -7.03 -8.05 13.67
C TYR A 40 -7.31 -7.30 14.98
N THR A 41 -6.23 -6.93 15.66
CA THR A 41 -6.28 -5.94 16.74
C THR A 41 -5.92 -4.58 16.16
N PRO A 42 -6.80 -3.57 16.25
CA PRO A 42 -6.47 -2.22 15.84
C PRO A 42 -5.20 -1.73 16.52
N ILE A 43 -4.30 -1.13 15.75
CA ILE A 43 -3.10 -0.48 16.26
C ILE A 43 -3.20 1.03 16.04
N SER A 44 -2.52 1.82 16.87
CA SER A 44 -2.43 3.26 16.68
C SER A 44 -1.52 3.60 15.50
N LEU A 45 -1.64 4.84 14.99
CA LEU A 45 -0.71 5.39 13.99
C LEU A 45 0.73 5.36 14.52
N GLU A 46 0.95 5.66 15.80
CA GLU A 46 2.29 5.60 16.40
C GLU A 46 2.86 4.19 16.38
N SER A 47 2.09 3.18 16.80
CA SER A 47 2.54 1.78 16.74
C SER A 47 2.72 1.28 15.32
N PHE A 48 1.94 1.79 14.36
CA PHE A 48 2.16 1.54 12.93
C PHE A 48 3.50 2.12 12.48
N LYS A 49 3.79 3.39 12.78
CA LYS A 49 5.08 4.04 12.46
C LYS A 49 6.26 3.33 13.12
N GLU A 50 6.16 2.98 14.40
CA GLU A 50 7.20 2.23 15.14
C GLU A 50 7.57 0.90 14.45
N LYS A 51 6.60 0.26 13.81
CA LYS A 51 6.82 -1.01 13.08
C LYS A 51 7.46 -0.81 11.71
N TYR A 52 7.05 0.22 10.97
CA TYR A 52 7.44 0.38 9.56
C TYR A 52 8.65 1.32 9.34
N LEU A 53 8.86 2.33 10.18
CA LEU A 53 10.03 3.22 10.07
C LEU A 53 11.37 2.47 10.13
N PRO A 54 11.60 1.51 11.05
CA PRO A 54 12.88 0.80 11.13
C PRO A 54 13.19 -0.05 9.90
N ILE A 55 12.16 -0.51 9.17
CA ILE A 55 12.34 -1.37 8.00
C ILE A 55 12.44 -0.59 6.69
N LYS A 56 12.36 0.75 6.71
CA LYS A 56 12.57 1.63 5.54
C LYS A 56 13.80 1.22 4.69
N PRO A 57 14.97 0.91 5.26
CA PRO A 57 16.16 0.53 4.47
C PRO A 57 16.00 -0.77 3.67
N LEU A 58 15.00 -1.59 3.99
CA LEU A 58 14.71 -2.88 3.34
C LEU A 58 13.62 -2.74 2.27
N ILE A 59 12.97 -1.58 2.15
CA ILE A 59 11.89 -1.33 1.20
C ILE A 59 12.49 -0.87 -0.12
N ASN A 60 12.03 -1.50 -1.20
CA ASN A 60 12.25 -1.01 -2.55
C ASN A 60 10.94 -0.41 -3.07
N ALA A 61 10.99 0.86 -3.48
CA ALA A 61 9.82 1.60 -3.96
C ALA A 61 9.14 0.95 -5.18
N ASP A 62 9.88 0.20 -6.00
CA ASP A 62 9.33 -0.54 -7.14
C ASP A 62 8.38 -1.67 -6.74
N TYR A 63 8.45 -2.12 -5.49
CA TYR A 63 7.64 -3.21 -4.95
C TYR A 63 6.53 -2.72 -4.01
N VAL A 64 6.37 -1.41 -3.86
CA VAL A 64 5.31 -0.81 -3.05
C VAL A 64 4.53 0.19 -3.88
N LEU A 65 3.31 -0.20 -4.24
CA LEU A 65 2.44 0.55 -5.13
C LEU A 65 1.22 1.05 -4.38
N ILE A 66 0.82 2.28 -4.69
CA ILE A 66 -0.34 2.97 -4.12
C ILE A 66 -1.22 3.40 -5.29
N ALA A 67 -2.48 2.99 -5.25
CA ALA A 67 -3.49 3.48 -6.17
C ALA A 67 -4.24 4.64 -5.51
N GLU A 68 -4.25 5.78 -6.18
CA GLU A 68 -4.89 7.02 -5.74
C GLU A 68 -6.00 7.39 -6.70
N HIS A 69 -7.15 7.77 -6.18
CA HIS A 69 -8.25 8.33 -6.96
C HIS A 69 -8.35 9.82 -6.65
N GLU A 70 -8.20 10.64 -7.69
CA GLU A 70 -8.49 12.06 -7.58
C GLU A 70 -10.00 12.30 -7.78
N LYS A 71 -10.65 12.91 -6.79
CA LYS A 71 -12.08 13.22 -6.83
C LYS A 71 -12.36 14.50 -6.06
N ASN A 72 -13.10 15.43 -6.66
CA ASN A 72 -13.48 16.70 -6.02
C ASN A 72 -12.29 17.49 -5.43
N ASN A 73 -11.16 17.55 -6.15
CA ASN A 73 -9.90 18.14 -5.69
C ASN A 73 -9.31 17.50 -4.42
N LYS A 74 -9.56 16.21 -4.20
CA LYS A 74 -8.98 15.41 -3.12
C LYS A 74 -8.41 14.12 -3.69
N THR A 75 -7.26 13.71 -3.16
CA THR A 75 -6.63 12.44 -3.48
C THR A 75 -6.94 11.44 -2.37
N GLU A 76 -7.60 10.35 -2.73
CA GLU A 76 -7.92 9.25 -1.80
C GLU A 76 -7.14 8.00 -2.19
N ILE A 77 -6.53 7.34 -1.22
CA ILE A 77 -5.90 6.04 -1.45
C ILE A 77 -7.00 4.98 -1.56
N VAL A 78 -7.03 4.29 -2.69
CA VAL A 78 -8.03 3.28 -3.04
C VAL A 78 -7.43 1.89 -3.27
N GLY A 79 -6.10 1.78 -3.23
CA GLY A 79 -5.40 0.50 -3.34
C GLY A 79 -3.97 0.58 -2.83
N PHE A 80 -3.47 -0.55 -2.34
CA PHE A 80 -2.14 -0.66 -1.78
C PHE A 80 -1.57 -2.07 -2.01
N ILE A 81 -0.32 -2.12 -2.45
CA ILE A 81 0.48 -3.34 -2.49
C ILE A 81 1.77 -3.07 -1.72
N PHE A 82 2.06 -3.93 -0.75
CA PHE A 82 3.31 -3.96 -0.02
C PHE A 82 4.03 -5.29 -0.27
N CYS A 83 5.07 -5.22 -1.10
CA CYS A 83 5.96 -6.33 -1.36
C CYS A 83 7.40 -6.00 -0.96
N TYR A 84 8.18 -7.01 -0.62
CA TYR A 84 9.61 -6.87 -0.35
C TYR A 84 10.38 -8.12 -0.76
N PRO A 85 11.67 -8.01 -1.12
CA PRO A 85 12.48 -9.17 -1.50
C PRO A 85 12.53 -10.20 -0.39
N ASN A 86 12.52 -11.49 -0.72
CA ASN A 86 12.82 -12.52 0.26
C ASN A 86 14.29 -12.41 0.70
N LEU A 87 14.51 -11.84 1.90
CA LEU A 87 15.84 -11.61 2.46
C LEU A 87 16.61 -12.92 2.75
N TYR A 88 15.93 -14.08 2.78
CA TYR A 88 16.56 -15.39 2.99
C TYR A 88 16.84 -16.16 1.70
N SER A 89 16.42 -15.66 0.54
CA SER A 89 16.62 -16.33 -0.76
C SER A 89 18.10 -16.62 -1.06
N SER A 90 19.00 -15.73 -0.63
CA SER A 90 20.45 -15.86 -0.83
C SER A 90 21.11 -16.99 -0.05
N ILE A 91 20.43 -17.57 0.95
CA ILE A 91 20.99 -18.67 1.77
C ILE A 91 20.85 -20.03 1.07
N TYR A 92 19.85 -20.21 0.21
CA TYR A 92 19.53 -21.51 -0.38
C TYR A 92 19.70 -21.57 -1.91
N SER A 93 19.52 -20.44 -2.62
CA SER A 93 19.62 -20.39 -4.10
C SER A 93 20.04 -18.98 -4.56
N GLN A 94 21.32 -18.78 -4.90
CA GLN A 94 21.86 -17.45 -5.31
C GLN A 94 21.20 -16.84 -6.56
N ASP A 95 20.52 -17.66 -7.38
CA ASP A 95 19.90 -17.23 -8.64
C ASP A 95 18.36 -17.06 -8.57
N GLU A 96 17.72 -17.44 -7.46
CA GLU A 96 16.25 -17.33 -7.33
C GLU A 96 15.84 -16.02 -6.68
N LYS A 97 15.48 -15.05 -7.52
CA LYS A 97 14.85 -13.80 -7.06
C LYS A 97 13.41 -14.08 -6.65
N GLN A 98 13.12 -13.98 -5.35
CA GLN A 98 11.78 -14.15 -4.80
C GLN A 98 11.27 -12.84 -4.19
N LEU A 99 9.99 -12.55 -4.38
CA LEU A 99 9.30 -11.40 -3.81
C LEU A 99 8.20 -11.88 -2.86
N ILE A 100 8.18 -11.36 -1.64
CA ILE A 100 7.13 -11.62 -0.66
C ILE A 100 6.07 -10.54 -0.83
N CYS A 101 4.85 -10.92 -1.21
CA CYS A 101 3.68 -10.05 -1.19
C CYS A 101 3.04 -10.11 0.20
N LYS A 102 3.25 -9.07 1.00
CA LYS A 102 2.83 -9.05 2.40
C LYS A 102 1.42 -8.52 2.57
N THR A 103 1.03 -7.56 1.74
CA THR A 103 -0.31 -6.97 1.76
C THR A 103 -0.68 -6.57 0.35
N ILE A 104 -1.86 -6.97 -0.08
CA ILE A 104 -2.55 -6.48 -1.26
C ILE A 104 -3.97 -6.13 -0.80
N GLY A 105 -4.48 -4.98 -1.20
CA GLY A 105 -5.84 -4.59 -0.86
C GLY A 105 -6.32 -3.42 -1.70
N ARG A 106 -7.63 -3.39 -1.95
CA ARG A 106 -8.32 -2.29 -2.62
C ARG A 106 -9.53 -1.85 -1.81
N ASN A 107 -10.01 -0.65 -2.10
CA ASN A 107 -11.34 -0.22 -1.71
C ASN A 107 -12.38 -1.19 -2.33
N GLN A 108 -13.35 -1.61 -1.51
CA GLN A 108 -14.32 -2.64 -1.86
C GLN A 108 -15.47 -2.16 -2.76
N ASP A 109 -15.62 -0.85 -2.98
CA ASP A 109 -16.61 -0.30 -3.92
C ASP A 109 -16.45 -0.93 -5.33
N ASP A 110 -17.58 -1.21 -5.97
CA ASP A 110 -17.66 -1.84 -7.29
C ASP A 110 -16.89 -1.05 -8.37
N PHE A 111 -16.77 0.27 -8.21
CA PHE A 111 -15.99 1.13 -9.10
C PHE A 111 -14.50 0.74 -9.16
N TYR A 112 -13.94 0.19 -8.09
CA TYR A 112 -12.52 -0.17 -7.99
C TYR A 112 -12.22 -1.63 -8.32
N LYS A 113 -13.21 -2.37 -8.86
CA LYS A 113 -12.98 -3.74 -9.36
C LYS A 113 -11.89 -3.74 -10.44
N GLY A 114 -10.98 -4.71 -10.36
CA GLY A 114 -9.86 -4.85 -11.29
C GLY A 114 -8.53 -4.26 -10.80
N LEU A 115 -8.50 -3.48 -9.71
CA LEU A 115 -7.25 -3.04 -9.06
C LEU A 115 -6.57 -4.14 -8.23
N GLY A 116 -7.25 -5.27 -8.04
CA GLY A 116 -6.81 -6.42 -7.25
C GLY A 116 -8.01 -7.29 -6.87
N ASP A 117 -7.75 -8.58 -6.62
CA ASP A 117 -8.75 -9.53 -6.14
C ASP A 117 -8.60 -9.66 -4.62
N THR A 118 -9.48 -8.99 -3.88
CA THR A 118 -9.62 -9.09 -2.42
C THR A 118 -11.07 -8.91 -2.06
#